data_AF-A0A1V1PKB9-F1
#
_entry.id   AF-A0A1V1PKB9-F1
#
_cell.length_a   1.000
_cell.length_b   1.000
_cell.length_c   1.000
_cell.angle_alpha   90.00
_cell.angle_beta   90.00
_cell.angle_gamma   90.00
#
_symmetry.space_group_name_H-M   'P 1'
#
loop_
_entity.id
_entity.type
_entity.pdbx_description
1 polymer ?
#
loop_
_entity_poly.entity_id
_entity_poly.type
_entity_poly.pdbx_seq_one_letter_code
_entity_poly.pdbx_strand_id
1 'polypeptide(L)' 'MIADAHPASLARRHAAIEADLALELKRPLPDFMRVKRLKQQKLQIKDELATHPRDQQPLARL' A
#
# COMPACT_ATOMS: atom_id res chain seq x y z
N MET A 1 -8.42 23.04 -3.80
CA MET A 1 -8.00 22.00 -2.84
C MET A 1 -8.12 20.61 -3.48
N ILE A 2 -7.20 20.19 -4.36
CA ILE A 2 -7.09 18.78 -4.77
C ILE A 2 -5.65 18.57 -5.26
N ALA A 3 -4.72 18.09 -4.41
CA ALA A 3 -3.34 17.84 -4.86
C ALA A 3 -2.71 16.54 -4.33
N ASP A 4 -3.27 15.87 -3.31
CA ASP A 4 -2.60 14.70 -2.69
C ASP A 4 -3.53 13.49 -2.47
N ALA A 5 -4.55 13.32 -3.32
CA ALA A 5 -5.48 12.18 -3.19
C ALA A 5 -4.80 10.82 -3.47
N HIS A 6 -3.76 10.80 -4.30
CA HIS A 6 -3.09 9.58 -4.74
C HIS A 6 -2.24 8.90 -3.64
N PRO A 7 -1.30 9.58 -2.97
CA PRO A 7 -0.50 8.96 -1.90
C PRO A 7 -1.36 8.59 -0.69
N ALA A 8 -2.37 9.41 -0.35
CA ALA A 8 -3.30 9.10 0.74
C ALA A 8 -4.15 7.86 0.45
N SER A 9 -4.57 7.66 -0.81
CA SER A 9 -5.31 6.45 -1.22
C SER A 9 -4.43 5.20 -1.15
N LEU A 10 -3.19 5.27 -1.64
CA LEU A 10 -2.22 4.17 -1.56
C LEU A 10 -1.91 3.80 -0.10
N ALA A 11 -1.70 4.78 0.78
CA ALA A 11 -1.47 4.55 2.20
C ALA A 11 -2.69 3.87 2.88
N ARG A 12 -3.91 4.31 2.56
CA ARG A 12 -5.15 3.67 3.06
C ARG A 12 -5.28 2.22 2.60
N ARG A 13 -5.01 1.95 1.33
CA ARG A 13 -5.01 0.58 0.78
C ARG A 13 -3.97 -0.29 1.45
N HIS A 14 -2.75 0.22 1.66
CA HIS A 14 -1.69 -0.49 2.39
C HIS A 14 -2.14 -0.85 3.82
N ALA A 15 -2.71 0.11 4.55
CA ALA A 15 -3.20 -0.12 5.92
C ALA A 15 -4.32 -1.17 5.99
N ALA A 16 -5.22 -1.18 5.00
CA ALA A 16 -6.28 -2.20 4.92
C ALA A 16 -5.71 -3.61 4.70
N ILE A 17 -4.73 -3.76 3.80
CA ILE A 17 -4.09 -5.06 3.53
C ILE A 17 -3.32 -5.57 4.75
N GLU A 18 -2.66 -4.68 5.50
CA GLU A 18 -1.99 -5.04 6.75
C GLU A 18 -2.97 -5.54 7.81
N ALA A 19 -4.13 -4.88 7.94
CA ALA A 19 -5.17 -5.31 8.86
C ALA A 19 -5.73 -6.69 8.48
N ASP A 20 -6.01 -6.91 7.19
CA ASP A 20 -6.50 -8.20 6.67
C ASP A 20 -5.48 -9.32 6.85
N LEU A 21 -4.19 -9.03 6.62
CA LEU A 21 -3.11 -9.99 6.83
C LEU A 21 -2.98 -10.37 8.31
N ALA A 22 -3.01 -9.37 9.20
CA ALA A 22 -2.96 -9.59 10.64
C ALA A 22 -4.17 -10.39 11.15
N LEU A 23 -5.36 -10.14 10.60
CA LEU A 23 -6.57 -10.89 10.92
C LEU A 23 -6.46 -12.35 10.45
N GLU A 24 -5.99 -12.58 9.22
CA GLU A 24 -5.86 -13.92 8.65
C GLU A 24 -4.81 -14.76 9.41
N LEU A 25 -3.70 -14.16 9.83
CA LEU A 25 -2.66 -14.82 10.62
C LEU A 25 -3.08 -15.15 12.06
N LYS A 26 -4.07 -14.44 12.61
CA LYS A 26 -4.64 -14.73 13.94
C LYS A 26 -5.63 -15.89 13.94
N ARG A 27 -6.03 -16.38 12.77
CA ARG A 27 -6.96 -17.51 12.67
C ARG A 27 -6.27 -18.80 13.14
N PRO A 28 -6.97 -19.70 13.84
CA PRO A 28 -6.41 -20.98 14.28
C PRO A 28 -5.87 -21.83 13.12
N LEU A 29 -6.49 -21.71 11.95
CA LEU A 29 -6.04 -22.29 10.70
C LEU A 29 -6.04 -21.20 9.61
N PRO A 30 -4.91 -20.53 9.38
CA PRO A 30 -4.79 -19.48 8.36
C PRO A 30 -4.94 -20.05 6.94
N ASP A 31 -5.63 -19.34 6.07
CA ASP A 31 -5.57 -19.61 4.63
C ASP A 31 -4.23 -19.10 4.07
N PHE A 32 -3.27 -20.00 3.91
CA PHE A 32 -1.94 -19.67 3.39
C PHE A 32 -1.97 -19.10 1.97
N MET A 33 -2.94 -19.45 1.13
CA MET A 33 -3.08 -18.88 -0.21
C MET A 33 -3.56 -17.43 -0.12
N ARG A 34 -4.48 -17.13 0.80
CA ARG A 34 -4.90 -15.75 1.08
C ARG A 34 -3.76 -14.93 1.70
N VAL A 35 -3.04 -15.46 2.67
CA VAL A 35 -1.85 -14.81 3.26
C VAL A 35 -0.81 -14.49 2.19
N LYS A 36 -0.52 -15.43 1.28
CA LYS A 36 0.44 -15.23 0.18
C LYS A 36 -0.01 -14.09 -0.74
N ARG A 37 -1.29 -14.06 -1.13
CA ARG A 37 -1.86 -12.99 -1.97
C ARG A 37 -1.77 -11.62 -1.28
N LEU A 38 -2.16 -11.54 -0.01
CA LEU A 38 -2.08 -10.30 0.78
C LEU A 38 -0.63 -9.78 0.89
N LYS A 39 0.34 -10.67 1.12
CA LYS A 39 1.76 -10.31 1.13
C LYS A 39 2.26 -9.78 -0.22
N GLN A 40 1.83 -10.38 -1.33
CA GLN A 40 2.17 -9.91 -2.68
C GLN A 40 1.58 -8.52 -2.96
N GLN A 41 0.32 -8.30 -2.63
CA GLN A 41 -0.33 -7.00 -2.80
C GLN A 41 0.30 -5.92 -1.91
N LYS A 42 0.67 -6.26 -0.67
CA LYS A 42 1.43 -5.38 0.21
C LYS A 42 2.76 -4.97 -0.43
N LEU A 43 3.50 -5.94 -0.99
CA LEU A 43 4.78 -5.67 -1.64
C LEU A 43 4.61 -4.72 -2.83
N GLN A 44 3.63 -4.97 -3.69
CA GLN A 44 3.32 -4.10 -4.82
C GLN A 44 3.00 -2.66 -4.40
N ILE A 45 2.11 -2.46 -3.41
CA ILE A 45 1.78 -1.11 -2.95
C ILE A 45 2.99 -0.43 -2.29
N LYS A 46 3.81 -1.18 -1.56
CA LYS A 46 5.04 -0.65 -0.97
C LYS A 46 6.02 -0.21 -2.06
N ASP A 47 6.13 -0.98 -3.14
CA ASP A 47 6.98 -0.64 -4.28
C ASP A 47 6.41 0.56 -5.04
N GLU A 48 5.09 0.68 -5.21
CA GLU A 48 4.42 1.86 -5.77
C GLU A 48 4.67 3.12 -4.93
N LEU A 49 4.54 3.01 -3.59
CA LEU A 49 4.86 4.09 -2.65
C LEU A 49 6.36 4.47 -2.69
N ALA A 50 7.25 3.49 -2.87
CA ALA A 50 8.70 3.67 -2.92
C ALA A 50 9.22 4.13 -4.29
N THR A 51 8.46 3.92 -5.36
CA THR A 51 8.78 4.36 -6.72
C THR A 51 8.22 5.77 -6.99
N HIS A 52 7.25 6.24 -6.21
CA HIS A 52 6.70 7.60 -6.30
C HIS A 52 7.11 8.62 -5.20
N PRO A 53 8.28 8.54 -4.52
CA PRO A 53 8.72 9.59 -3.61
C PRO A 53 9.20 10.80 -4.43
N ARG A 54 8.31 11.76 -4.70
CA ARG A 54 8.65 13.12 -5.18
C ARG A 54 9.16 13.31 -6.62
N ASP A 55 8.75 12.51 -7.61
CA ASP A 55 8.98 12.88 -9.02
C ASP A 55 7.85 13.74 -9.64
N GLN A 56 6.90 14.21 -8.83
CA GLN A 56 5.84 15.14 -9.25
C GLN A 56 5.96 16.52 -8.59
N GLN A 57 7.13 17.15 -8.70
CA GLN A 57 7.24 18.60 -8.58
C GLN A 57 8.22 19.10 -9.65
N PRO A 58 7.75 19.50 -10.84
CA PRO A 58 8.59 20.23 -11.76
C PRO A 58 8.99 21.53 -11.06
N LEU A 59 10.30 21.71 -10.89
CA LEU A 59 10.90 22.98 -10.51
C LEU A 59 10.45 24.04 -11.54
N ALA A 60 9.38 24.75 -11.22
CA ALA A 60 9.12 26.07 -11.78
C ALA A 60 10.24 26.98 -11.27
N ARG A 61 11.34 27.05 -12.02
CA ARG A 61 12.37 28.07 -11.84
C ARG A 61 11.89 29.34 -12.54
N LEU A 62 11.61 30.36 -11.73
CA LEU A 62 11.55 31.78 -12.08
C LEU A 62 12.90 32.27 -12.62
#